data_AF-A0A816VPV0-F1
#
_entry.id   AF-A0A816VPV0-F1
#
_cell.length_a   1.000
_cell.length_b   1.000
_cell.length_c   1.000
_cell.angle_alpha   90.00
_cell.angle_beta   90.00
_cell.angle_gamma   90.00
#
_symmetry.space_group_name_H-M   'P 1'
#
loop_
_entity.id
_entity.type
_entity.pdbx_description
1 polymer ?
#
loop_
_entity_poly.entity_id
_entity_poly.type
_entity_poly.pdbx_seq_one_letter_code
_entity_poly.pdbx_strand_id
1 'polypeptide(L)' 'MGAATVVEILIAILLPPLGVFLKFGCSVEFWICLILTLLGYIPGIIYAVYAITRE' A
#
# COMPACT_ATOMS: atom_id res chain seq x y z
N MET A 1 13.70 11.75 -1.61
CA MET A 1 13.26 13.02 -0.97
C MET A 1 11.78 12.85 -0.68
N GLY A 2 11.48 12.22 0.46
CA GLY A 2 10.17 11.67 0.77
C GLY A 2 9.19 12.73 1.25
N ALA A 3 8.41 13.29 0.33
CA ALA A 3 7.07 13.75 0.66
C ALA A 3 6.12 12.60 0.31
N ALA A 4 6.05 11.57 1.14
CA ALA A 4 4.86 10.74 1.18
C ALA A 4 3.75 11.68 1.68
N THR A 5 3.11 12.34 0.72
CA THR A 5 2.09 13.35 0.98
C THR A 5 1.04 12.70 1.87
N VAL A 6 0.55 13.41 2.89
CA VAL A 6 -0.46 12.89 3.85
C VAL A 6 -1.62 12.16 3.14
N VAL A 7 -1.93 12.60 1.93
CA VAL A 7 -2.89 11.98 0.99
C VAL A 7 -2.57 10.51 0.68
N GLU A 8 -1.32 10.14 0.42
CA GLU A 8 -0.95 8.75 0.11
C GLU A 8 -1.00 7.84 1.33
N ILE A 9 -0.64 8.36 2.51
CA ILE A 9 -0.82 7.63 3.77
C ILE A 9 -2.31 7.40 4.03
N LEU A 10 -3.15 8.43 3.80
CA LEU A 10 -4.60 8.32 3.94
C LEU A 10 -5.21 7.31 2.96
N ILE A 11 -4.77 7.34 1.69
CA ILE A 11 -5.22 6.40 0.65
C ILE A 11 -4.73 4.98 0.96
N ALA A 12 -3.50 4.80 1.43
CA ALA A 12 -2.96 3.48 1.79
C ALA A 12 -3.66 2.84 3.00
N ILE A 13 -4.20 3.65 3.93
CA ILE A 13 -4.98 3.13 5.06
C ILE A 13 -6.41 2.80 4.62
N LEU A 14 -7.04 3.67 3.81
CA LEU A 14 -8.42 3.46 3.37
C LEU A 14 -8.52 2.34 2.32
N LEU A 15 -7.65 2.40 1.30
CA LEU A 15 -7.45 1.38 0.28
C LEU A 15 -5.94 1.04 0.17
N PRO A 16 -5.44 0.07 0.96
CA PRO A 16 -4.07 -0.44 0.84
C PRO A 16 -3.61 -0.74 -0.60
N PRO A 17 -4.44 -1.36 -1.48
CA PRO A 17 -4.01 -1.60 -2.85
C PRO A 17 -3.83 -0.32 -3.68
N LEU A 18 -4.59 0.76 -3.45
CA LEU A 18 -4.43 2.01 -4.20
C LEU A 18 -3.17 2.78 -3.80
N GLY A 19 -2.84 2.80 -2.51
CA GLY A 19 -1.62 3.45 -2.02
C GLY A 19 -0.36 2.79 -2.59
N VAL A 20 -0.33 1.46 -2.62
CA VAL A 20 0.76 0.70 -3.23
C VAL A 20 0.77 0.85 -4.76
N PHE A 21 -0.40 0.85 -5.41
CA PHE A 21 -0.49 1.03 -6.86
C PHE A 21 0.00 2.40 -7.34
N LEU A 22 -0.29 3.47 -6.60
CA LEU A 22 0.17 4.82 -6.95
C LEU A 22 1.68 4.98 -6.77
N LYS A 23 2.27 4.23 -5.83
CA LYS A 23 3.70 4.31 -5.50
C LYS A 23 4.58 3.35 -6.33
N PHE A 24 4.12 2.12 -6.53
CA PHE A 24 4.85 1.04 -7.22
C PHE A 24 4.26 0.70 -8.60
N GLY A 25 3.10 1.26 -8.97
CA GLY A 25 2.42 0.96 -10.23
C GLY A 25 1.62 -0.35 -10.21
N CYS A 26 1.33 -0.89 -11.41
CA CYS A 26 0.69 -2.20 -11.60
C CYS A 26 1.73 -3.33 -11.48
N SER A 27 2.43 -3.37 -10.36
CA SER A 27 3.48 -4.36 -10.08
C SER A 27 2.94 -5.49 -9.19
N VAL A 28 3.75 -6.53 -9.00
CA VAL A 28 3.43 -7.71 -8.19
C VAL A 28 3.00 -7.34 -6.76
N GLU A 29 3.51 -6.23 -6.22
CA GLU A 29 3.10 -5.66 -4.93
C GLU A 29 1.58 -5.38 -4.83
N PHE A 30 0.92 -4.95 -5.90
CA PHE A 30 -0.55 -4.73 -5.90
C PHE A 30 -1.31 -6.04 -5.70
N TRP A 31 -0.90 -7.11 -6.39
CA TRP A 31 -1.51 -8.43 -6.25
C TRP A 31 -1.24 -9.05 -4.89
N ILE A 32 -0.02 -8.88 -4.35
CA ILE A 32 0.32 -9.32 -2.99
C ILE A 32 -0.56 -8.59 -1.97
N CYS A 33 -0.67 -7.26 -2.06
CA CYS A 33 -1.55 -6.47 -1.19
C CYS A 33 -3.00 -6.92 -1.32
N LEU A 34 -3.51 -7.11 -2.53
CA LEU A 34 -4.90 -7.51 -2.78
C LEU A 34 -5.22 -8.89 -2.17
N ILE A 35 -4.34 -9.88 -2.36
CA ILE A 35 -4.48 -11.22 -1.79
C ILE A 35 -4.37 -11.17 -0.26
N LEU A 36 -3.40 -10.42 0.28
CA LEU A 36 -3.27 -10.24 1.73
C LEU A 36 -4.53 -9.61 2.30
N THR A 37 -5.05 -8.55 1.68
CA THR A 37 -6.27 -7.85 2.13
C THR A 37 -7.49 -8.78 2.10
N LEU A 38 -7.56 -9.72 1.13
CA LEU A 38 -8.61 -10.73 1.04
C LEU A 38 -8.50 -11.85 2.10
N LEU A 39 -7.27 -12.23 2.46
CA LEU A 39 -6.97 -13.22 3.51
C LEU A 39 -7.00 -12.62 4.92
N GLY A 40 -6.83 -11.31 5.03
CA GLY A 40 -6.84 -10.53 6.26
C GLY A 40 -6.58 -9.07 5.95
N TYR A 41 -7.54 -8.19 6.27
CA TYR A 41 -7.39 -6.76 6.01
C TYR A 41 -6.12 -6.15 6.65
N ILE A 42 -5.74 -6.65 7.84
CA ILE A 42 -4.58 -6.17 8.60
C ILE A 42 -3.23 -6.38 7.89
N PRO A 43 -2.86 -7.59 7.42
CA PRO A 43 -1.58 -7.78 6.73
C PRO A 43 -1.46 -6.95 5.45
N GLY A 44 -2.57 -6.67 4.74
CA GLY A 44 -2.58 -5.78 3.57
C GLY A 44 -2.16 -4.35 3.91
N ILE A 45 -2.63 -3.82 5.04
CA ILE A 45 -2.23 -2.48 5.54
C ILE A 45 -0.76 -2.46 5.96
N ILE A 46 -0.30 -3.48 6.70
CA ILE A 46 1.10 -3.56 7.14
C ILE A 46 2.04 -3.56 5.94
N TYR A 47 1.71 -4.34 4.90
CA TYR A 47 2.50 -4.37 3.68
C TYR A 47 2.50 -3.01 2.96
N ALA A 48 1.34 -2.36 2.83
CA ALA A 48 1.25 -1.05 2.20
C ALA A 48 2.08 0.03 2.93
N VAL A 49 2.02 0.05 4.27
CA VAL A 49 2.82 0.97 5.10
C VAL A 49 4.31 0.64 5.00
N TYR A 50 4.68 -0.64 5.03
CA TYR A 50 6.07 -1.10 4.89
C TYR A 50 6.65 -0.72 3.52
N ALA A 51 5.88 -0.90 2.45
CA ALA A 51 6.27 -0.53 1.09
C ALA A 51 6.48 0.99 0.95
N ILE A 52 5.60 1.81 1.53
CA ILE A 52 5.71 3.28 1.52
C ILE A 52 6.89 3.78 2.36
N THR A 53 7.20 3.12 3.49
CA THR A 53 8.27 3.53 4.42
C THR A 53 9.67 3.11 3.96
N ARG A 54 9.76 2.13 3.04
CA ARG A 54 11.04 1.58 2.57
C ARG A 54 11.63 2.29 1.35
N GLU A 55 10.89 3.23 0.78
CA GLU A 55 11.31 4.17 -0.26
C GLU A 55 11.64 5.54 0.36
#